data_AF-A0AAD4GXS4-F1
#
_entry.id   AF-A0AAD4GXS4-F1
#
_cell.length_a   1.000
_cell.length_b   1.000
_cell.length_c   1.000
_cell.angle_alpha   90.00
_cell.angle_beta   90.00
_cell.angle_gamma   90.00
#
_symmetry.space_group_name_H-M   'P 1'
#
loop_
_entity.id
_entity.type
_entity.pdbx_description
1 polymer ?
#
loop_
_entity_poly.entity_id
_entity_poly.type
_entity_poly.pdbx_seq_one_letter_code
_entity_poly.pdbx_strand_id
1 'polypeptide(L)'
;MTVTEINSHVFLFVPFAFEEFRNVTSKNTPTVFDFWASGCGRCKAVAPIFEEASNGVNGAEFYKLNVDMVPDAAQEVGVYAMPTFMVFKDGAKLNEVVGANSAKLHQLVEQAPSL
;
A
#
# COMPACT_ATOMS: atom_id res chain seq x y z
N MET A 1 14.30 10.03 -12.45
CA MET A 1 13.98 10.70 -11.18
C MET A 1 12.88 11.71 -11.49
N THR A 2 11.64 11.25 -11.60
CA THR A 2 10.48 12.10 -11.90
C THR A 2 9.35 11.64 -11.00
N VAL A 3 9.20 12.36 -9.89
CA VAL A 3 8.02 12.34 -9.04
C VAL A 3 6.94 13.08 -9.81
N THR A 4 5.85 12.42 -10.17
CA THR A 4 4.68 13.09 -10.72
C THR A 4 3.60 13.04 -9.66
N GLU A 5 3.42 14.15 -8.95
CA GLU A 5 2.30 14.36 -8.04
C GLU A 5 0.99 14.22 -8.81
N ILE A 6 0.14 13.29 -8.40
CA ILE A 6 -1.27 13.30 -8.76
C ILE A 6 -2.03 13.27 -7.44
N ASN A 7 -2.34 14.47 -6.94
CA ASN A 7 -2.97 14.76 -5.64
C ASN A 7 -2.07 14.48 -4.43
N SER A 8 -1.96 15.49 -3.57
CA SER A 8 -0.89 15.70 -2.58
C SER A 8 -0.71 14.64 -1.47
N HIS A 9 -1.38 13.49 -1.52
CA HIS A 9 -1.39 12.49 -0.45
C HIS A 9 -1.32 11.02 -0.92
N VAL A 10 -1.41 10.73 -2.22
CA VAL A 10 -1.37 9.33 -2.73
C VAL A 10 -0.19 9.17 -3.69
N PHE A 11 0.88 8.50 -3.25
CA PHE A 11 2.04 8.21 -4.08
C PHE A 11 1.77 7.00 -4.96
N LEU A 12 0.96 7.22 -5.99
CA LEU A 12 0.56 6.28 -7.03
C LEU A 12 1.65 6.19 -8.12
N PHE A 13 2.87 5.71 -7.83
CA PHE A 13 3.90 5.56 -8.90
C PHE A 13 4.75 4.27 -8.79
N VAL A 14 4.86 3.59 -9.95
CA VAL A 14 5.68 2.39 -10.27
C VAL A 14 6.85 2.88 -11.14
N PRO A 15 8.09 2.35 -11.04
CA PRO A 15 8.47 1.06 -10.48
C PRO A 15 9.17 1.20 -9.13
N PHE A 16 8.57 0.59 -8.11
CA PHE A 16 9.30 0.27 -6.90
C PHE A 16 10.43 -0.70 -7.26
N ALA A 17 11.67 -0.32 -7.02
CA ALA A 17 12.70 -1.34 -6.82
C ALA A 17 12.49 -1.97 -5.43
N PHE A 18 12.93 -3.21 -5.24
CA PHE A 18 12.91 -3.87 -3.94
C PHE A 18 13.58 -3.01 -2.84
N GLU A 19 14.71 -2.37 -3.16
CA GLU A 19 15.39 -1.46 -2.24
C GLU A 19 14.57 -0.22 -1.86
N GLU A 20 13.80 0.32 -2.81
CA GLU A 20 12.92 1.45 -2.55
C GLU A 20 11.79 1.05 -1.61
N PHE A 21 11.25 -0.17 -1.76
CA PHE A 21 10.24 -0.74 -0.87
C PHE A 21 10.75 -0.81 0.57
N ARG A 22 11.97 -1.34 0.76
CA ARG A 22 12.61 -1.38 2.07
C ARG A 22 12.86 0.00 2.65
N ASN A 23 13.32 0.94 1.83
CA ASN A 23 13.57 2.31 2.29
C ASN A 23 12.28 3.00 2.76
N VAL A 24 11.19 2.87 2.01
CA VAL A 24 9.90 3.49 2.34
C VAL A 24 9.28 2.88 3.59
N THR A 25 9.29 1.55 3.72
CA THR A 25 8.75 0.85 4.90
C THR A 25 9.58 1.05 6.17
N SER A 26 10.85 1.43 6.03
CA SER A 26 11.76 1.72 7.16
C SER A 26 11.63 3.15 7.72
N LYS A 27 10.80 4.01 7.12
CA LYS A 27 10.56 5.37 7.61
C LYS A 27 9.76 5.36 8.92
N ASN A 28 9.89 6.45 9.68
CA ASN A 28 9.09 6.70 10.87
C ASN A 28 7.64 7.14 10.56
N THR A 29 7.35 7.55 9.32
CA THR A 29 5.99 7.83 8.87
C THR A 29 5.30 6.51 8.51
N PRO A 30 4.10 6.22 9.03
CA PRO A 30 3.33 5.06 8.62
C PRO A 30 3.10 5.04 7.11
N THR A 31 3.31 3.87 6.50
CA THR A 31 3.13 3.67 5.07
C THR A 31 2.13 2.55 4.84
N VAL A 32 1.13 2.77 3.99
CA VAL A 32 0.10 1.78 3.64
C VAL A 32 0.30 1.33 2.20
N PHE A 33 0.46 0.03 1.99
CA PHE A 33 0.65 -0.56 0.68
C PHE A 33 -0.58 -1.37 0.25
N ASP A 34 -1.08 -1.14 -0.97
CA ASP A 34 -1.95 -2.05 -1.73
C ASP A 34 -1.11 -2.97 -2.61
N PHE A 35 -0.99 -4.23 -2.21
CA PHE A 35 -0.36 -5.29 -2.99
C PHE A 35 -1.38 -5.89 -3.97
N TRP A 36 -1.17 -5.65 -5.26
CA TRP A 36 -2.08 -6.04 -6.34
C TRP A 36 -1.36 -6.76 -7.48
N ALA A 37 -2.14 -7.38 -8.39
CA ALA A 37 -1.63 -8.07 -9.58
C ALA A 37 -2.45 -7.72 -10.83
N SER A 38 -1.82 -7.74 -12.01
CA SER A 38 -2.36 -7.27 -13.29
C SER A 38 -3.62 -8.03 -13.76
N GLY A 39 -3.74 -9.30 -13.36
CA GLY A 39 -4.88 -10.18 -13.65
C GLY A 39 -5.93 -10.28 -12.54
N CYS A 40 -5.87 -9.45 -11.49
CA CYS A 40 -6.72 -9.59 -10.31
C CYS A 40 -8.02 -8.77 -10.43
N GLY A 41 -9.14 -9.42 -10.77
CA GLY A 41 -10.45 -8.77 -10.87
C GLY A 41 -10.92 -8.11 -9.56
N ARG A 42 -10.68 -8.76 -8.42
CA ARG A 42 -11.00 -8.20 -7.08
C ARG A 42 -10.17 -6.96 -6.73
N CYS A 43 -8.92 -6.90 -7.22
CA CYS A 43 -8.05 -5.74 -7.01
C CYS A 43 -8.61 -4.51 -7.74
N LYS A 44 -9.10 -4.69 -8.98
CA LYS A 44 -9.74 -3.60 -9.75
C LYS A 44 -10.96 -3.02 -9.04
N ALA A 45 -11.74 -3.86 -8.35
CA ALA A 45 -12.94 -3.43 -7.64
C ALA A 45 -12.61 -2.59 -6.38
N VAL A 46 -11.53 -2.93 -5.66
CA VAL A 46 -11.17 -2.25 -4.41
C VAL A 46 -10.20 -1.08 -4.61
N ALA A 47 -9.46 -1.05 -5.73
CA ALA A 47 -8.53 0.04 -6.07
C ALA A 47 -9.12 1.45 -5.88
N PRO A 48 -10.30 1.80 -6.44
CA PRO A 48 -10.87 3.13 -6.24
C PRO A 48 -11.26 3.40 -4.78
N ILE A 49 -11.62 2.35 -4.02
CA ILE A 49 -11.96 2.45 -2.60
C ILE A 49 -10.70 2.81 -1.79
N PHE A 50 -9.57 2.17 -2.07
CA PHE A 50 -8.30 2.50 -1.44
C PHE A 50 -7.88 3.94 -1.74
N GLU A 51 -7.97 4.35 -3.01
CA GLU A 51 -7.64 5.71 -3.44
C GLU A 51 -8.55 6.74 -2.77
N GLU A 52 -9.86 6.51 -2.74
CA GLU A 52 -10.81 7.38 -2.06
C GLU A 52 -10.57 7.44 -0.55
N ALA A 53 -10.40 6.30 0.12
CA ALA A 53 -10.18 6.27 1.56
C ALA A 53 -8.87 6.96 1.97
N SER A 54 -7.84 6.88 1.12
CA SER A 54 -6.56 7.55 1.36
C SER A 54 -6.64 9.07 1.18
N ASN A 55 -7.63 9.58 0.45
CA ASN A 55 -7.80 11.01 0.25
C ASN A 55 -8.18 11.69 1.57
N GLY A 56 -7.38 12.68 1.98
CA GLY A 56 -7.61 13.46 3.20
C GLY A 56 -7.04 12.83 4.46
N VAL A 57 -6.42 11.66 4.38
CA VAL A 57 -5.64 11.10 5.49
C VAL A 57 -4.26 11.77 5.52
N ASN A 58 -4.00 12.49 6.60
CA ASN A 58 -2.69 13.10 6.87
C ASN A 58 -1.92 12.24 7.88
N GLY A 59 -0.59 12.24 7.80
CA GLY A 59 0.27 11.50 8.73
C GLY A 59 0.50 10.03 8.35
N ALA A 60 0.08 9.61 7.16
CA ALA A 60 0.47 8.35 6.54
C ALA A 60 0.75 8.55 5.05
N GLU A 61 1.63 7.73 4.47
CA GLU A 61 1.90 7.69 3.03
C GLU A 61 1.22 6.45 2.41
N PHE A 62 0.64 6.59 1.21
CA PHE A 62 -0.11 5.52 0.55
C PHE A 62 0.53 5.12 -0.77
N TYR A 63 0.68 3.81 -0.98
CA TYR A 63 1.39 3.21 -2.10
C TYR A 63 0.61 2.04 -2.71
N LYS A 64 0.84 1.78 -3.99
CA LYS A 64 0.36 0.56 -4.67
C LYS A 64 1.56 -0.19 -5.25
N LEU A 65 1.68 -1.46 -4.93
CA LEU A 65 2.77 -2.33 -5.41
C LEU A 65 2.21 -3.44 -6.29
N ASN A 66 2.65 -3.48 -7.54
CA ASN A 66 2.34 -4.58 -8.44
C ASN A 66 3.29 -5.75 -8.16
N VAL A 67 2.77 -6.84 -7.61
CA VAL A 67 3.56 -8.02 -7.24
C VAL A 67 4.14 -8.73 -8.47
N ASP A 68 3.55 -8.54 -9.66
CA ASP A 68 4.09 -9.08 -10.91
C ASP A 68 5.41 -8.39 -11.31
N MET A 69 5.60 -7.13 -10.86
CA MET A 69 6.77 -6.32 -11.20
C MET A 69 7.87 -6.38 -10.13
N VAL A 70 7.47 -6.57 -8.86
CA VAL A 70 8.38 -6.56 -7.69
C VAL A 70 8.08 -7.78 -6.80
N PRO A 71 8.28 -9.01 -7.32
CA PRO A 71 7.91 -10.23 -6.59
C PRO A 71 8.66 -10.40 -5.26
N ASP A 72 9.91 -9.92 -5.19
CA ASP A 72 10.74 -10.02 -3.99
C ASP A 72 10.13 -9.26 -2.80
N ALA A 73 9.52 -8.09 -3.04
CA ALA A 73 8.86 -7.30 -2.00
C ALA A 73 7.63 -8.04 -1.45
N ALA A 74 6.83 -8.64 -2.35
CA ALA A 74 5.68 -9.45 -1.96
C ALA A 74 6.09 -10.68 -1.15
N GLN A 75 7.19 -11.33 -1.53
CA GLN A 75 7.74 -12.47 -0.81
C GLN A 75 8.25 -12.08 0.58
N GLU A 76 9.01 -10.98 0.69
CA GLU A 76 9.60 -10.51 1.95
C GLU A 76 8.55 -10.30 3.05
N VAL A 77 7.39 -9.74 2.68
CA VAL A 77 6.33 -9.43 3.65
C VAL A 77 5.21 -10.48 3.71
N GLY A 78 5.36 -11.57 2.96
CA GLY A 78 4.47 -12.73 3.01
C GLY A 78 3.11 -12.51 2.33
N VAL A 79 3.07 -11.78 1.22
CA VAL A 79 1.84 -11.67 0.40
C VAL A 79 1.56 -13.01 -0.29
N TYR A 80 0.42 -13.62 0.02
CA TYR A 80 -0.03 -14.89 -0.58
C TYR A 80 -1.39 -14.81 -1.28
N ALA A 81 -2.10 -13.68 -1.11
CA ALA A 81 -3.41 -13.45 -1.72
C ALA A 81 -3.53 -11.98 -2.13
N MET A 82 -4.29 -11.75 -3.19
CA MET A 82 -4.47 -10.42 -3.76
C MET A 82 -5.97 -10.03 -3.79
N PRO A 83 -6.31 -8.78 -3.48
CA PRO A 83 -5.41 -7.74 -2.95
C PRO A 83 -5.02 -8.02 -1.49
N THR A 84 -3.89 -7.50 -1.04
CA THR A 84 -3.53 -7.43 0.38
C THR A 84 -3.07 -6.02 0.71
N PHE A 85 -3.53 -5.49 1.84
CA PHE A 85 -3.15 -4.18 2.32
C PHE A 85 -2.31 -4.34 3.59
N MET A 86 -1.19 -3.64 3.69
CA MET A 86 -0.34 -3.70 4.89
C MET A 86 0.12 -2.31 5.31
N VAL A 87 0.27 -2.10 6.62
CA VAL A 87 0.84 -0.88 7.19
C VAL A 87 2.25 -1.18 7.70
N PHE A 88 3.21 -0.33 7.37
CA PHE A 88 4.59 -0.41 7.84
C PHE A 88 5.05 0.88 8.49
N LYS A 89 5.94 0.76 9.48
CA LYS A 89 6.65 1.86 10.13
C LYS A 89 7.90 1.31 10.80
N ASP A 90 9.01 2.05 10.74
CA ASP A 90 10.28 1.68 11.35
C ASP A 90 10.73 0.25 10.95
N GLY A 91 10.39 -0.18 9.72
CA GLY A 91 10.73 -1.48 9.15
C GLY A 91 9.85 -2.63 9.65
N ALA A 92 8.85 -2.36 10.48
CA ALA A 92 7.93 -3.35 11.04
C ALA A 92 6.57 -3.32 10.35
N LYS A 93 6.00 -4.50 10.09
CA LYS A 93 4.59 -4.64 9.70
C LYS A 93 3.69 -4.45 10.92
N LEU A 94 2.85 -3.41 10.91
CA LEU A 94 1.99 -3.06 12.05
C LEU A 94 0.60 -3.67 11.96
N ASN A 95 0.04 -3.78 10.75
CA ASN A 95 -1.31 -4.28 10.54
C ASN A 95 -1.51 -4.74 9.08
N GLU A 96 -2.52 -5.57 8.82
CA GLU A 96 -2.85 -6.04 7.47
C GLU A 96 -4.34 -6.34 7.26
N VAL A 97 -4.77 -6.22 6.00
CA VAL A 97 -6.09 -6.65 5.53
C VAL A 97 -5.89 -7.48 4.26
N VAL A 98 -6.27 -8.75 4.32
CA VAL A 98 -6.20 -9.66 3.16
C VAL A 98 -7.57 -9.72 2.47
N GLY A 99 -7.56 -9.57 1.15
CA GLY A 99 -8.73 -9.61 0.28
C GLY A 99 -9.46 -8.28 0.15
N ALA A 100 -10.45 -8.26 -0.74
CA ALA A 100 -11.27 -7.07 -1.03
C ALA A 100 -12.36 -6.85 0.03
N ASN A 101 -11.95 -6.58 1.28
CA ASN A 101 -12.84 -6.20 2.37
C ASN A 101 -12.84 -4.68 2.56
N SER A 102 -13.79 -3.99 1.93
CA SER A 102 -13.85 -2.52 1.94
C SER A 102 -14.01 -1.94 3.35
N ALA A 103 -14.82 -2.54 4.21
CA ALA A 103 -15.02 -2.06 5.57
C ALA A 103 -13.73 -2.10 6.41
N LYS A 104 -12.99 -3.22 6.35
CA LYS A 104 -11.69 -3.33 7.02
C LYS A 104 -10.63 -2.43 6.39
N LEU A 105 -10.66 -2.25 5.08
CA LEU A 105 -9.76 -1.35 4.37
C LEU A 105 -9.92 0.10 4.85
N HIS A 106 -11.16 0.60 4.94
CA HIS A 106 -11.43 1.95 5.46
C HIS A 106 -10.88 2.11 6.88
N GLN A 107 -11.17 1.15 7.76
CA GLN A 107 -10.66 1.17 9.13
C GLN A 107 -9.12 1.18 9.18
N LEU A 108 -8.47 0.37 8.36
CA LEU A 108 -7.00 0.32 8.27
C LEU A 108 -6.44 1.68 7.86
N VAL A 109 -7.01 2.30 6.82
CA VAL A 109 -6.57 3.58 6.27
C VAL A 109 -6.78 4.74 7.26
N GLU A 110 -7.94 4.80 7.91
CA GLU A 110 -8.24 5.82 8.93
C GLU A 110 -7.33 5.71 10.16
N GLN A 111 -6.95 4.50 10.55
CA GLN A 111 -6.12 4.26 11.73
C GLN A 111 -4.62 4.36 11.44
N ALA A 112 -4.19 4.23 10.19
CA ALA A 112 -2.79 4.19 9.80
C ALA A 112 -1.92 5.31 10.41
N PRO A 113 -2.36 6.60 10.47
CA PRO A 113 -1.54 7.67 11.06
C PRO A 113 -1.27 7.51 12.57
N SER A 114 -2.07 6.71 13.27
CA SER A 114 -1.96 6.49 14.73
C SER A 114 -1.16 5.24 15.10
N LEU A 115 -0.77 4.44 14.12
CA LEU A 115 0.11 3.28 14.27
C LEU A 115 1.57 3.75 14.28
#